data_AF-A0A382Z3D7-F1
#
_entry.id   AF-A0A382Z3D7-F1
#
_cell.length_a   1.000
_cell.length_b   1.000
_cell.length_c   1.000
_cell.angle_alpha   90.00
_cell.angle_beta   90.00
_cell.angle_gamma   90.00
#
_symmetry.space_group_name_H-M   'P 1'
#
loop_
_entity.id
_entity.type
_entity.pdbx_description
1 polymer ?
#
loop_
_entity_poly.entity_id
_entity_poly.type
_entity_poly.pdbx_seq_one_letter_code
_entity_poly.pdbx_strand_id
1 'polypeptide(L)'
;AAQMAAAWCEYLESHARRIYGMAEDITARAAGILADRIQAGKLENNFTAREVQRKGWELLSEKEVVKGALQDLVEANWLREIILSSTSKGGPIKVEYEINPKITSDGTA
;
A
#
# COMPACT_ATOMS: atom_id res chain seq x y z
N ALA A 1 18.89 -23.74 5.25
CA ALA A 1 17.77 -22.77 5.25
C ALA A 1 18.23 -21.29 5.35
N ALA A 2 19.49 -20.95 5.01
CA ALA A 2 20.01 -19.57 5.15
C ALA A 2 20.06 -18.76 3.83
N GLN A 3 19.79 -19.39 2.68
CA GLN A 3 19.98 -18.73 1.37
C GLN A 3 18.77 -17.94 0.87
N MET A 4 17.57 -18.09 1.46
CA MET A 4 16.40 -17.27 1.11
C MET A 4 16.34 -15.92 1.85
N ALA A 5 17.06 -15.78 2.96
CA ALA A 5 17.10 -14.54 3.73
C ALA A 5 18.05 -13.48 3.13
N ALA A 6 19.17 -13.92 2.53
CA ALA A 6 20.17 -13.01 1.98
C ALA A 6 19.69 -12.27 0.71
N ALA A 7 18.90 -12.93 -0.13
CA ALA A 7 18.34 -12.32 -1.34
C ALA A 7 17.31 -11.20 -1.04
N TRP A 8 16.69 -11.21 0.14
CA TRP A 8 15.79 -10.14 0.60
C TRP A 8 16.56 -8.90 1.09
N CYS A 9 17.71 -9.07 1.75
CA CYS A 9 18.53 -7.95 2.20
C CYS A 9 19.19 -7.20 1.04
N GLU A 10 19.73 -7.90 0.04
CA GLU A 10 20.41 -7.27 -1.11
C GLU A 10 19.42 -6.50 -2.02
N TYR A 11 18.18 -6.99 -2.13
CA TYR A 11 17.08 -6.25 -2.75
C TYR A 11 16.69 -5.02 -1.93
N LEU A 12 16.49 -5.16 -0.61
CA LEU A 12 16.10 -4.04 0.26
C LEU A 12 17.16 -2.94 0.37
N GLU A 13 18.45 -3.29 0.41
CA GLU A 13 19.53 -2.33 0.67
C GLU A 13 19.87 -1.47 -0.55
N SER A 14 19.96 -2.08 -1.74
CA SER A 14 20.22 -1.34 -2.99
C SER A 14 19.00 -0.52 -3.45
N HIS A 15 17.79 -0.99 -3.11
CA HIS A 15 16.51 -0.27 -3.27
C HIS A 15 16.43 0.90 -2.29
N ALA A 16 16.83 0.71 -1.02
CA ALA A 16 16.74 1.75 -0.01
C ALA A 16 17.56 3.00 -0.33
N ARG A 17 18.73 2.83 -0.95
CA ARG A 17 19.67 3.94 -1.11
C ARG A 17 19.40 4.82 -2.34
N ARG A 18 18.72 4.31 -3.37
CA ARG A 18 18.50 5.01 -4.66
C ARG A 18 17.04 5.38 -4.91
N ILE A 19 16.09 4.63 -4.33
CA ILE A 19 14.65 4.87 -4.50
C ILE A 19 14.15 5.88 -3.49
N TYR A 20 14.55 5.86 -2.22
CA TYR A 20 14.01 6.79 -1.23
C TYR A 20 14.16 8.27 -1.65
N GLY A 21 15.31 8.73 -2.16
CA GLY A 21 15.45 10.16 -2.50
C GLY A 21 14.48 10.76 -3.54
N MET A 22 14.02 9.99 -4.54
CA MET A 22 13.08 10.47 -5.58
C MET A 22 11.75 9.77 -5.53
N ALA A 23 11.74 8.49 -5.17
CA ALA A 23 10.52 7.73 -5.05
C ALA A 23 9.78 8.05 -3.76
N GLU A 24 10.41 8.56 -2.70
CA GLU A 24 9.68 9.10 -1.54
C GLU A 24 8.84 10.32 -1.94
N ASP A 25 9.33 11.19 -2.86
CA ASP A 25 8.50 12.26 -3.45
C ASP A 25 7.36 11.68 -4.31
N ILE A 26 7.61 10.61 -5.08
CA ILE A 26 6.58 9.97 -5.91
C ILE A 26 5.55 9.21 -5.06
N THR A 27 5.96 8.49 -4.00
CA THR A 27 5.06 7.75 -3.11
C THR A 27 4.23 8.70 -2.27
N ALA A 28 4.80 9.80 -1.78
CA ALA A 28 4.05 10.83 -1.07
C ALA A 28 2.97 11.48 -1.97
N ARG A 29 3.31 11.79 -3.23
CA ARG A 29 2.32 12.28 -4.20
C ARG A 29 1.26 11.22 -4.51
N ALA A 30 1.66 9.98 -4.71
CA ALA A 30 0.75 8.86 -4.95
C ALA A 30 -0.16 8.58 -3.74
N ALA A 31 0.33 8.77 -2.51
CA ALA A 31 -0.43 8.69 -1.28
C ALA A 31 -1.48 9.81 -1.21
N GLY A 32 -1.13 11.04 -1.59
CA GLY A 32 -2.09 12.14 -1.73
C GLY A 32 -3.20 11.83 -2.74
N ILE A 33 -2.84 11.33 -3.93
CA ILE A 33 -3.84 10.90 -4.93
C ILE A 33 -4.72 9.79 -4.37
N LEU A 34 -4.13 8.78 -3.71
CA LEU A 34 -4.86 7.66 -3.15
C LEU A 34 -5.81 8.11 -2.03
N ALA A 35 -5.38 9.04 -1.17
CA ALA A 35 -6.20 9.69 -0.16
C ALA A 35 -7.44 10.37 -0.78
N ASP A 36 -7.25 11.17 -1.83
CA ASP A 36 -8.36 11.81 -2.55
C ASP A 36 -9.34 10.77 -3.12
N ARG A 37 -8.84 9.64 -3.63
CA ARG A 37 -9.68 8.54 -4.15
C ARG A 37 -10.45 7.83 -3.05
N ILE A 38 -9.84 7.62 -1.88
CA ILE A 38 -10.48 7.04 -0.71
C ILE A 38 -11.61 7.96 -0.23
N GLN A 39 -11.34 9.25 -0.07
CA GLN A 39 -12.33 10.24 0.35
C GLN A 39 -13.47 10.38 -0.67
N ALA A 40 -13.17 10.30 -1.97
CA ALA A 40 -14.17 10.31 -3.03
C ALA A 40 -14.98 9.00 -3.15
N GLY A 41 -14.78 8.03 -2.25
CA GLY A 41 -15.50 6.75 -2.25
C GLY A 41 -15.21 5.88 -3.48
N LYS A 42 -14.02 6.01 -4.08
CA LYS A 42 -13.61 5.23 -5.27
C LYS A 42 -13.04 3.85 -4.93
N LEU A 43 -12.82 3.59 -3.64
CA LEU A 43 -12.38 2.32 -3.08
C LEU A 43 -13.41 1.80 -2.08
N GLU A 44 -13.67 0.51 -2.15
CA GLU A 44 -14.42 -0.20 -1.13
C GLU A 44 -13.50 -0.50 0.06
N ASN A 45 -14.09 -0.76 1.23
CA ASN A 45 -13.33 -1.18 2.39
C ASN A 45 -12.72 -2.58 2.17
N ASN A 46 -11.60 -2.88 2.83
CA ASN A 46 -10.85 -4.15 2.68
C ASN A 46 -10.31 -4.39 1.26
N PHE A 47 -9.88 -3.32 0.61
CA PHE A 47 -9.30 -3.41 -0.73
C PHE A 47 -7.87 -3.96 -0.71
N THR A 48 -7.37 -4.41 -1.84
CA THR A 48 -6.00 -4.92 -1.99
C THR A 48 -5.13 -3.97 -2.81
N ALA A 49 -3.81 -4.02 -2.63
CA ALA A 49 -2.86 -3.25 -3.45
C ALA A 49 -3.06 -3.50 -4.97
N ARG A 50 -3.44 -4.74 -5.33
CA ARG A 50 -3.73 -5.12 -6.72
C ARG A 50 -4.97 -4.41 -7.28
N GLU A 51 -5.97 -4.15 -6.46
CA GLU A 51 -7.16 -3.42 -6.90
C GLU A 51 -6.82 -1.97 -7.19
N VAL A 52 -6.04 -1.32 -6.33
CA VAL A 52 -5.52 0.03 -6.57
C VAL A 52 -4.74 0.08 -7.89
N GLN A 53 -3.82 -0.87 -8.09
CA GLN A 53 -3.04 -0.97 -9.33
C GLN A 53 -3.92 -1.15 -10.57
N ARG A 54 -4.95 -2.01 -10.50
CA ARG A 54 -5.86 -2.29 -11.62
C ARG A 54 -6.76 -1.11 -11.99
N LYS A 55 -7.02 -0.20 -11.06
CA LYS A 55 -7.79 1.02 -11.35
C LYS A 55 -7.02 1.97 -12.27
N GLY A 56 -5.69 1.81 -12.37
CA GLY A 56 -4.85 2.55 -13.32
C GLY A 56 -4.86 4.05 -13.07
N TRP A 57 -4.99 4.46 -11.80
CA TRP A 57 -4.93 5.88 -11.45
C TRP A 57 -3.52 6.43 -11.64
N GLU A 58 -3.45 7.74 -11.87
CA GLU A 58 -2.19 8.45 -12.07
C GLU A 58 -1.21 8.16 -10.93
N LEU A 59 0.05 7.87 -11.28
CA LEU A 59 1.13 7.46 -10.37
C LEU A 59 0.90 6.14 -9.60
N LEU A 60 -0.25 5.47 -9.73
CA LEU A 60 -0.61 4.24 -9.03
C LEU A 60 -0.59 3.00 -9.95
N SER A 61 0.24 3.00 -11.00
CA SER A 61 0.43 1.86 -11.91
C SER A 61 1.57 0.95 -11.47
N GLU A 62 2.63 1.52 -10.91
CA GLU A 62 3.83 0.81 -10.52
C GLU A 62 3.66 0.15 -9.14
N LYS A 63 3.99 -1.13 -9.07
CA LYS A 63 3.78 -1.94 -7.86
C LYS A 63 4.46 -1.34 -6.63
N GLU A 64 5.70 -0.88 -6.78
CA GLU A 64 6.48 -0.31 -5.68
C GLU A 64 5.94 1.04 -5.24
N VAL A 65 5.46 1.87 -6.18
CA VAL A 65 4.84 3.16 -5.86
C VAL A 65 3.51 2.97 -5.12
N VAL A 66 2.67 2.04 -5.58
CA VAL A 66 1.42 1.68 -4.89
C VAL A 66 1.71 1.19 -3.48
N LYS A 67 2.72 0.32 -3.33
CA LYS A 67 3.09 -0.22 -2.00
C LYS A 67 3.59 0.88 -1.07
N GLY A 68 4.46 1.79 -1.54
CA GLY A 68 4.93 2.93 -0.76
C GLY A 68 3.78 3.84 -0.34
N ALA A 69 2.91 4.23 -1.28
CA ALA A 69 1.75 5.06 -0.98
C ALA A 69 0.79 4.42 0.05
N LEU A 70 0.58 3.11 -0.02
CA LEU A 70 -0.23 2.38 0.97
C LEU A 70 0.43 2.40 2.34
N GLN A 71 1.75 2.23 2.40
CA GLN A 71 2.50 2.24 3.63
C GLN A 71 2.50 3.63 4.29
N ASP A 72 2.68 4.70 3.51
CA ASP A 72 2.56 6.09 3.97
C ASP A 72 1.18 6.35 4.60
N LEU A 73 0.11 5.86 3.98
CA LEU A 73 -1.25 5.98 4.50
C LEU A 73 -1.51 5.11 5.75
N VAL A 74 -0.88 3.94 5.87
CA VAL A 74 -0.92 3.13 7.09
C VAL A 74 -0.21 3.85 8.23
N GLU A 75 0.97 4.43 7.99
CA GLU A 75 1.72 5.21 8.98
C GLU A 75 0.97 6.47 9.40
N ALA A 76 0.28 7.13 8.47
CA ALA A 76 -0.63 8.24 8.75
C ALA A 76 -1.93 7.82 9.48
N ASN A 77 -2.14 6.52 9.72
CA ASN A 77 -3.33 5.94 10.34
C ASN A 77 -4.64 6.16 9.53
N TRP A 78 -4.51 6.33 8.22
CA TRP A 78 -5.61 6.38 7.25
C TRP A 78 -6.09 4.99 6.86
N LEU A 79 -5.15 4.04 6.80
CA LEU A 79 -5.39 2.65 6.47
C LEU A 79 -4.91 1.73 7.60
N ARG A 80 -5.53 0.56 7.70
CA ARG A 80 -5.07 -0.54 8.54
C ARG A 80 -4.75 -1.74 7.67
N GLU A 81 -3.51 -2.21 7.73
CA GLU A 81 -3.10 -3.43 7.04
C GLU A 81 -3.63 -4.68 7.77
N ILE A 82 -4.32 -5.55 7.04
CA ILE A 82 -4.87 -6.82 7.50
C ILE A 82 -4.19 -7.94 6.73
N ILE A 83 -3.33 -8.69 7.43
CA ILE A 83 -2.64 -9.85 6.88
C ILE A 83 -3.48 -11.09 7.11
N LEU A 84 -4.13 -11.58 6.05
CA LEU A 84 -4.89 -12.83 6.05
C LEU A 84 -3.93 -13.97 5.72
N SER A 85 -3.59 -14.76 6.73
CA SER A 85 -2.80 -15.98 6.56
C SER A 85 -3.62 -17.02 5.79
N SER A 86 -2.98 -17.67 4.81
CA SER A 86 -3.62 -18.77 4.11
C SER A 86 -3.87 -19.92 5.09
N THR A 87 -5.04 -20.55 4.99
CA THR A 87 -5.34 -21.83 5.65
C THR A 87 -4.24 -22.87 5.38
N SER A 88 -4.13 -23.89 6.25
CA SER A 88 -3.04 -24.89 6.42
C SER A 88 -2.46 -25.60 5.16
N LYS A 89 -2.88 -25.26 3.94
CA LYS A 89 -2.40 -25.81 2.66
C LYS A 89 -1.44 -24.89 1.89
N GLY A 90 -0.91 -23.82 2.48
CA GLY A 90 0.20 -23.06 1.92
C GLY A 90 -0.15 -22.19 0.70
N GLY A 91 -1.31 -21.53 0.74
CA GLY A 91 -1.70 -20.53 -0.26
C GLY A 91 -0.94 -19.20 -0.10
N PRO A 92 -1.07 -18.28 -1.07
CA PRO A 92 -0.48 -16.95 -0.96
C PRO A 92 -1.09 -16.16 0.20
N ILE A 93 -0.25 -15.42 0.93
CA ILE A 93 -0.69 -14.46 1.96
C ILE A 93 -1.48 -13.36 1.26
N LYS A 94 -2.71 -13.11 1.71
CA LYS A 94 -3.54 -12.02 1.21
C LYS A 94 -3.40 -10.83 2.15
N VAL A 95 -3.02 -9.69 1.60
CA VAL A 95 -2.95 -8.42 2.34
C VAL A 95 -4.10 -7.55 1.87
N GLU A 96 -4.95 -7.17 2.82
CA GLU A 96 -6.07 -6.25 2.62
C GLU A 96 -5.83 -4.97 3.43
N TYR A 97 -6.40 -3.87 2.96
CA TYR A 97 -6.32 -2.56 3.60
C TYR A 97 -7.72 -2.11 3.98
N GLU A 98 -7.93 -1.94 5.29
CA GLU A 98 -9.15 -1.38 5.84
C GLU A 98 -9.02 0.14 5.92
N ILE A 99 -10.03 0.85 5.42
CA ILE A 99 -10.11 2.31 5.43
C ILE A 99 -10.54 2.75 6.83
N ASN A 100 -9.81 3.68 7.42
CA ASN A 100 -10.21 4.27 8.70
C ASN A 100 -11.53 5.05 8.51
N PRO A 101 -12.63 4.69 9.20
CA PRO A 101 -13.89 5.40 9.02
C PRO A 101 -13.79 6.89 9.38
N LYS A 102 -12.83 7.30 10.24
CA LYS A 102 -12.67 8.71 10.62
C LYS A 102 -12.28 9.63 9.47
N ILE A 103 -11.64 9.10 8.41
CA ILE A 103 -11.22 9.93 7.26
C ILE A 103 -12.30 10.07 6.19
N THR A 104 -13.28 9.17 6.17
CA THR A 104 -14.44 9.21 5.27
C THR A 104 -15.69 9.77 5.93
N SER A 105 -15.71 9.88 7.27
CA SER A 105 -16.83 10.42 8.06
C SER A 105 -16.85 11.94 8.14
N ASP A 106 -16.00 12.66 7.41
CA ASP A 106 -16.01 14.12 7.40
C ASP A 106 -17.15 14.63 6.50
N GLY A 107 -18.36 14.54 7.04
CA GLY A 107 -19.57 14.95 6.34
C GLY A 107 -20.90 14.51 6.96
N THR A 108 -20.99 14.19 8.26
CA THR A 108 -22.25 14.33 9.02
C THR A 108 -22.05 14.13 10.53
N ALA A 109 -21.95 15.25 11.26
CA ALA A 109 -22.57 15.45 12.57
C ALA A 109 -22.85 16.94 12.75
#